data_AF-A0A965PDQ9-F1
#
_entry.id   AF-A0A965PDQ9-F1
#
_cell.length_a   1.000
_cell.length_b   1.000
_cell.length_c   1.000
_cell.angle_alpha   90.00
_cell.angle_beta   90.00
_cell.angle_gamma   90.00
#
_symmetry.space_group_name_H-M   'P 1'
#
loop_
_entity.id
_entity.type
_entity.pdbx_description
1 polymer ?
#
loop_
_entity_poly.entity_id
_entity_poly.type
_entity_poly.pdbx_seq_one_letter_code
_entity_poly.pdbx_strand_id
1 'polypeptide(L)'
;MSELQLLTTAEPKRDRYGRPLIVPKDGGKPKAYTRPTTIADTLDDRYNLEQWKQRQVLLGTIARPDLHALAATTAGDDKKALNKLCEQLMDAAASDKGANMGTAVHAAVEAHNRGQDYAEMFATDVEAYAAALAAAGAEVDPGHVEQFVVNDTIGAAGTFDMRLRIGGRWYVADLKTGSSVEWSAKAFAIQLAIYQSHTSLYDWATETHGDAIELDDEAGVI
;
A
#
# COMPACT_ATOMS: atom_id res chain seq x y z
N MET A 1 19.95 -12.06 15.02
CA MET A 1 19.01 -11.05 14.49
C MET A 1 19.80 -9.78 14.29
N SER A 2 19.72 -9.14 13.12
CA SER A 2 20.44 -7.88 12.87
C SER A 2 19.78 -6.73 13.64
N GLU A 3 20.51 -5.65 13.93
CA GLU A 3 19.95 -4.43 14.54
C GLU A 3 18.75 -3.89 13.74
N LEU A 4 18.76 -4.08 12.42
CA LEU A 4 17.67 -3.68 11.52
C LEU A 4 16.37 -4.48 11.74
N GLN A 5 16.47 -5.77 12.12
CA GLN A 5 15.30 -6.59 12.43
C GLN A 5 14.58 -6.12 13.71
N LEU A 6 15.25 -5.37 14.59
CA LEU A 6 14.65 -4.82 15.80
C LEU A 6 13.90 -3.48 15.55
N LEU A 7 14.17 -2.80 14.43
CA LEU A 7 13.54 -1.51 14.08
C LEU A 7 12.07 -1.64 13.61
N THR A 8 11.52 -2.87 13.54
CA THR A 8 10.27 -3.15 12.81
C THR A 8 9.13 -3.77 13.63
N THR A 9 9.31 -4.04 14.93
CA THR A 9 8.27 -4.71 15.74
C THR A 9 7.19 -3.79 16.32
N ALA A 10 7.38 -2.47 16.29
CA ALA A 10 6.40 -1.52 16.83
C ALA A 10 5.48 -0.99 15.72
N GLU A 11 4.17 -1.10 15.91
CA GLU A 11 3.20 -0.58 14.95
C GLU A 11 3.17 0.96 14.95
N PRO A 12 3.00 1.59 13.77
CA PRO A 12 2.90 3.04 13.65
C PRO A 12 1.71 3.59 14.42
N LYS A 13 1.94 4.56 15.30
CA LYS A 13 0.86 5.37 15.90
C LYS A 13 0.17 6.16 14.80
N ARG A 14 -1.16 6.12 14.77
CA ARG A 14 -1.98 6.79 13.76
C ARG A 14 -3.01 7.72 14.37
N ASP A 15 -3.37 8.77 13.62
CA ASP A 15 -4.50 9.63 13.97
C ASP A 15 -5.85 8.97 13.61
N ARG A 16 -6.96 9.67 13.90
CA ARG A 16 -8.32 9.20 13.59
C ARG A 16 -8.61 9.00 12.09
N TYR A 17 -7.74 9.47 11.21
CA TYR A 17 -7.83 9.32 9.75
C TYR A 17 -6.82 8.29 9.21
N GLY A 18 -6.12 7.58 10.10
CA GLY A 18 -5.13 6.56 9.74
C GLY A 18 -3.77 7.12 9.30
N ARG A 19 -3.52 8.43 9.47
CA ARG A 19 -2.24 9.05 9.11
C ARG A 19 -1.18 8.72 10.16
N PRO A 20 0.04 8.29 9.78
CA PRO A 20 1.13 8.08 10.72
C PRO A 20 1.46 9.38 11.48
N LEU A 21 1.71 9.24 12.78
CA LEU A 21 2.14 10.32 13.67
C LEU A 21 3.66 10.27 13.81
N ILE A 22 4.35 11.26 13.24
CA ILE A 22 5.81 11.35 13.22
C ILE A 22 6.28 12.39 14.25
N VAL A 23 7.17 11.98 15.15
CA VAL A 23 7.90 12.91 16.03
C VAL A 23 8.95 13.63 15.19
N PRO A 24 8.96 14.97 15.10
CA PRO A 24 9.95 15.70 14.30
C PRO A 24 11.39 15.44 14.77
N LYS A 25 12.36 15.51 13.83
CA LYS A 25 13.80 15.30 14.10
C LYS A 25 14.37 16.21 15.21
N ASP A 26 13.91 17.45 15.31
CA ASP A 26 14.31 18.41 16.36
C ASP A 26 13.54 18.22 17.69
N GLY A 27 12.74 17.17 17.79
CA GLY A 27 11.84 16.91 18.89
C GLY A 27 10.52 17.71 18.82
N GLY A 28 9.62 17.39 19.75
CA GLY A 28 8.32 18.08 19.90
C GLY A 28 7.12 17.15 19.76
N LYS A 29 5.94 17.74 19.52
CA LYS A 29 4.69 16.98 19.42
C LYS A 29 4.64 16.21 18.10
N PRO A 30 4.17 14.94 18.12
CA PRO A 30 3.93 14.18 16.89
C PRO A 30 3.02 14.93 15.92
N LYS A 31 3.35 14.88 14.63
CA LYS A 31 2.60 15.49 13.54
C LYS A 31 2.04 14.39 12.63
N ALA A 32 0.82 14.58 12.14
CA ALA A 32 0.21 13.63 11.21
C ALA A 32 0.75 13.85 9.79
N TYR A 33 1.39 12.83 9.23
CA TYR A 33 1.92 12.84 7.87
C TYR A 33 0.96 12.11 6.93
N THR A 34 0.80 12.60 5.72
CA THR A 34 -0.14 12.00 4.75
C THR A 34 0.47 10.75 4.13
N ARG A 35 -0.33 9.70 3.90
CA ARG A 35 0.16 8.51 3.21
C ARG A 35 0.49 8.84 1.75
N PRO A 36 1.61 8.35 1.19
CA PRO A 36 1.98 8.60 -0.21
C PRO A 36 0.89 8.20 -1.21
N THR A 37 0.21 7.07 -0.98
CA THR A 37 -0.93 6.63 -1.80
C THR A 37 -2.09 7.63 -1.78
N THR A 38 -2.41 8.23 -0.62
CA THR A 38 -3.45 9.26 -0.52
C THR A 38 -3.11 10.51 -1.35
N ILE A 39 -1.83 10.90 -1.38
CA ILE A 39 -1.38 12.02 -2.22
C ILE A 39 -1.48 11.62 -3.70
N ALA A 40 -0.95 10.45 -4.07
CA ALA A 40 -0.97 9.93 -5.43
C ALA A 40 -2.41 9.83 -6.01
N ASP A 41 -3.35 9.30 -5.21
CA ASP A 41 -4.74 9.12 -5.59
C ASP A 41 -5.49 10.44 -5.85
N THR A 42 -4.96 11.57 -5.35
CA THR A 42 -5.61 12.88 -5.51
C THR A 42 -5.66 13.33 -6.97
N LEU A 43 -4.72 12.85 -7.80
CA LEU A 43 -4.62 13.20 -9.22
C LEU A 43 -5.10 12.08 -10.16
N ASP A 44 -5.64 10.99 -9.60
CA ASP A 44 -6.04 9.84 -10.39
C ASP A 44 -7.45 10.00 -10.98
N ASP A 45 -7.66 9.47 -12.19
CA ASP A 45 -8.99 9.47 -12.81
C ASP A 45 -9.82 8.30 -12.31
N ARG A 46 -10.73 8.60 -11.38
CA ARG A 46 -11.56 7.61 -10.73
C ARG A 46 -12.81 7.21 -11.52
N TYR A 47 -13.06 7.80 -12.69
CA TYR A 47 -14.33 7.60 -13.40
C TYR A 47 -14.66 6.11 -13.62
N ASN A 48 -13.73 5.34 -14.19
CA ASN A 48 -13.93 3.92 -14.46
C ASN A 48 -14.11 3.09 -13.18
N LEU A 49 -13.37 3.44 -12.11
CA LEU A 49 -13.48 2.78 -10.81
C LEU A 49 -14.85 3.04 -10.17
N GLU A 50 -15.33 4.29 -10.19
CA GLU A 50 -16.64 4.64 -9.64
C GLU A 50 -17.78 4.01 -10.46
N GLN A 51 -17.68 3.97 -11.79
CA GLN A 51 -18.63 3.23 -12.64
C GLN A 51 -18.61 1.72 -12.36
N TRP A 52 -17.45 1.15 -12.03
CA TRP A 52 -17.35 -0.24 -11.59
C TRP A 52 -18.03 -0.46 -10.24
N LYS A 53 -17.78 0.39 -9.23
CA LYS A 53 -18.45 0.30 -7.91
C LYS A 53 -19.96 0.39 -8.01
N GLN A 54 -20.50 1.30 -8.82
CA GLN A 54 -21.94 1.40 -9.08
C GLN A 54 -22.53 0.09 -9.63
N ARG A 55 -21.82 -0.56 -10.56
CA ARG A 55 -22.21 -1.88 -11.09
C ARG A 55 -22.17 -2.95 -10.00
N GLN A 56 -21.17 -2.95 -9.12
CA GLN A 56 -21.09 -3.89 -8.01
C GLN A 56 -22.25 -3.73 -7.02
N VAL A 57 -22.63 -2.49 -6.68
CA VAL A 57 -23.81 -2.23 -5.84
C VAL A 57 -25.07 -2.83 -6.49
N LEU A 58 -25.27 -2.61 -7.79
CA LEU A 58 -26.40 -3.16 -8.52
C LEU A 58 -26.41 -4.70 -8.56
N LEU A 59 -25.25 -5.33 -8.70
CA LEU A 59 -25.15 -6.80 -8.63
C LEU A 59 -25.42 -7.30 -7.20
N GLY A 60 -24.95 -6.58 -6.19
CA GLY A 60 -25.23 -6.86 -4.78
C GLY A 60 -26.71 -6.86 -4.45
N THR A 61 -27.52 -5.97 -5.05
CA THR A 61 -28.97 -5.94 -4.77
C THR A 61 -29.69 -7.18 -5.30
N ILE A 62 -29.21 -7.75 -6.41
CA ILE A 62 -29.71 -9.02 -6.96
C ILE A 62 -29.35 -10.17 -6.02
N ALA A 63 -28.11 -10.17 -5.49
CA ALA A 63 -27.63 -11.21 -4.58
C ALA A 63 -28.23 -11.13 -3.16
N ARG A 64 -28.64 -9.94 -2.72
CA ARG A 64 -29.17 -9.66 -1.38
C ARG A 64 -30.53 -8.95 -1.41
N PRO A 65 -31.62 -9.68 -1.74
CA PRO A 65 -32.97 -9.11 -1.74
C PRO A 65 -33.38 -8.50 -0.39
N ASP A 66 -32.83 -9.00 0.71
CA ASP A 66 -33.05 -8.48 2.06
C ASP A 66 -32.44 -7.07 2.26
N LEU A 67 -31.24 -6.81 1.73
CA LEU A 67 -30.62 -5.49 1.76
C LEU A 67 -31.31 -4.51 0.81
N HIS A 68 -31.80 -5.00 -0.34
CA HIS A 68 -32.65 -4.21 -1.23
C HIS A 68 -33.96 -3.78 -0.53
N ALA A 69 -34.61 -4.69 0.20
CA ALA A 69 -35.80 -4.35 0.98
C ALA A 69 -35.51 -3.32 2.08
N LEU A 70 -34.37 -3.43 2.77
CA LEU A 70 -33.94 -2.44 3.77
C LEU A 70 -33.69 -1.07 3.13
N ALA A 71 -33.04 -1.03 1.96
CA ALA A 71 -32.83 0.19 1.19
C ALA A 71 -34.17 0.86 0.80
N ALA A 72 -35.19 0.07 0.43
CA ALA A 72 -36.52 0.58 0.08
C ALA A 72 -37.26 1.25 1.26
N THR A 73 -36.88 0.93 2.50
CA THR A 73 -37.43 1.57 3.73
C THR A 73 -36.50 2.62 4.35
N THR A 74 -35.30 2.80 3.80
CA THR A 74 -34.33 3.78 4.28
C THR A 74 -34.66 5.15 3.71
N ALA A 75 -34.59 6.20 4.54
CA ALA A 75 -34.83 7.57 4.09
C ALA A 75 -33.78 7.98 3.05
N GLY A 76 -34.22 8.56 1.92
CA GLY A 76 -33.35 8.91 0.80
C GLY A 76 -32.28 9.97 1.11
N ASP A 77 -32.46 10.70 2.21
CA ASP A 77 -31.52 11.71 2.73
C ASP A 77 -30.61 11.20 3.86
N ASP A 78 -30.83 9.96 4.37
CA ASP A 78 -29.92 9.31 5.31
C ASP A 78 -28.70 8.73 4.58
N LYS A 79 -27.81 9.64 4.20
CA LYS A 79 -26.57 9.31 3.49
C LYS A 79 -25.72 8.29 4.24
N LYS A 80 -25.74 8.31 5.59
CA LYS A 80 -24.92 7.38 6.39
C LYS A 80 -25.47 5.97 6.30
N ALA A 81 -26.78 5.79 6.44
CA ALA A 81 -27.41 4.49 6.28
C ALA A 81 -27.26 3.96 4.85
N LEU A 82 -27.46 4.80 3.84
CA LEU A 82 -27.32 4.43 2.43
C LEU A 82 -25.88 4.03 2.08
N ASN A 83 -24.87 4.78 2.55
CA ASN A 83 -23.46 4.42 2.32
C ASN A 83 -23.14 3.05 2.93
N LYS A 84 -23.61 2.77 4.16
CA LYS A 84 -23.43 1.47 4.81
C LYS A 84 -24.10 0.34 4.02
N LEU A 85 -25.28 0.57 3.46
CA LEU A 85 -25.95 -0.43 2.61
C LEU A 85 -25.16 -0.67 1.31
N CYS A 86 -24.67 0.38 0.66
CA CYS A 86 -23.82 0.24 -0.52
C CYS A 86 -22.56 -0.58 -0.24
N GLU A 87 -21.88 -0.35 0.90
CA GLU A 87 -20.74 -1.17 1.35
C GLU A 87 -21.13 -2.65 1.45
N GLN A 88 -22.21 -2.97 2.18
CA GLN A 88 -22.68 -4.35 2.32
C GLN A 88 -23.09 -5.03 0.99
N LEU A 89 -23.63 -4.25 0.06
CA LEU A 89 -23.99 -4.73 -1.28
C LEU A 89 -22.75 -5.00 -2.14
N MET A 90 -21.73 -4.13 -2.07
CA MET A 90 -20.45 -4.38 -2.74
C MET A 90 -19.74 -5.62 -2.18
N ASP A 91 -19.77 -5.83 -0.86
CA ASP A 91 -19.24 -7.02 -0.21
C ASP A 91 -19.92 -8.30 -0.73
N ALA A 92 -21.25 -8.26 -0.89
CA ALA A 92 -22.03 -9.36 -1.43
C ALA A 92 -21.67 -9.69 -2.90
N ALA A 93 -21.18 -8.71 -3.65
CA ALA A 93 -20.65 -8.89 -4.99
C ALA A 93 -19.17 -9.36 -5.00
N ALA A 94 -18.58 -9.63 -3.84
CA ALA A 94 -17.18 -9.98 -3.64
C ALA A 94 -16.20 -8.94 -4.25
N SER A 95 -16.57 -7.66 -4.15
CA SER A 95 -15.82 -6.54 -4.75
C SER A 95 -14.37 -6.44 -4.25
N ASP A 96 -14.11 -6.87 -3.01
CA ASP A 96 -12.78 -6.81 -2.40
C ASP A 96 -11.93 -8.07 -2.64
N LYS A 97 -12.45 -9.08 -3.36
CA LYS A 97 -11.72 -10.35 -3.58
C LYS A 97 -10.34 -10.12 -4.20
N GLY A 98 -10.25 -9.23 -5.19
CA GLY A 98 -8.98 -8.90 -5.86
C GLY A 98 -8.00 -8.21 -4.91
N ALA A 99 -8.48 -7.24 -4.13
CA ALA A 99 -7.67 -6.53 -3.14
C ALA A 99 -7.14 -7.48 -2.05
N ASN A 100 -8.01 -8.33 -1.50
CA ASN A 100 -7.65 -9.32 -0.49
C ASN A 100 -6.59 -10.30 -0.99
N MET A 101 -6.73 -10.78 -2.24
CA MET A 101 -5.74 -11.66 -2.85
C MET A 101 -4.41 -10.94 -3.06
N GLY A 102 -4.44 -9.71 -3.56
CA GLY A 102 -3.24 -8.88 -3.72
C GLY A 102 -2.49 -8.71 -2.39
N THR A 103 -3.17 -8.33 -1.32
CA THR A 103 -2.57 -8.21 0.02
C THR A 103 -1.93 -9.52 0.49
N ALA A 104 -2.59 -10.66 0.26
CA ALA A 104 -2.03 -11.95 0.65
C ALA A 104 -0.77 -12.33 -0.15
N VAL A 105 -0.72 -12.00 -1.45
CA VAL A 105 0.47 -12.19 -2.27
C VAL A 105 1.62 -11.29 -1.81
N HIS A 106 1.37 -10.03 -1.47
CA HIS A 106 2.41 -9.16 -0.89
C HIS A 106 3.00 -9.76 0.39
N ALA A 107 2.16 -10.24 1.30
CA ALA A 107 2.62 -10.87 2.54
C ALA A 107 3.48 -12.13 2.29
N ALA A 108 3.11 -12.94 1.28
CA ALA A 108 3.91 -14.10 0.90
C ALA A 108 5.28 -13.72 0.31
N VAL A 109 5.32 -12.69 -0.56
CA VAL A 109 6.57 -12.16 -1.12
C VAL A 109 7.44 -11.50 -0.06
N GLU A 110 6.86 -10.76 0.88
CA GLU A 110 7.57 -10.20 2.03
C GLU A 110 8.25 -11.32 2.83
N ALA A 111 7.49 -12.35 3.21
CA ALA A 111 8.02 -13.49 3.95
C ALA A 111 9.17 -14.17 3.18
N HIS A 112 9.00 -14.40 1.88
CA HIS A 112 10.05 -14.93 1.02
C HIS A 112 11.32 -14.07 1.05
N ASN A 113 11.19 -12.76 0.87
CA ASN A 113 12.32 -11.81 0.88
C ASN A 113 13.04 -11.75 2.22
N ARG A 114 12.33 -12.02 3.32
CA ARG A 114 12.90 -12.13 4.67
C ARG A 114 13.47 -13.52 5.00
N GLY A 115 13.37 -14.48 4.08
CA GLY A 115 13.76 -15.88 4.31
C GLY A 115 12.86 -16.60 5.31
N GLN A 116 11.59 -16.20 5.39
CA GLN A 116 10.56 -16.77 6.26
C GLN A 116 9.62 -17.68 5.46
N ASP A 117 8.91 -18.55 6.17
CA ASP A 117 7.90 -19.43 5.58
C ASP A 117 6.64 -18.65 5.17
N TYR A 118 6.04 -19.04 4.05
CA TYR A 118 4.76 -18.55 3.56
C TYR A 118 3.82 -19.72 3.24
N ALA A 119 2.53 -19.44 3.06
CA ALA A 119 1.56 -20.49 2.76
C ALA A 119 1.78 -21.07 1.36
N GLU A 120 1.85 -22.41 1.24
CA GLU A 120 2.11 -23.16 0.00
C GLU A 120 1.23 -22.74 -1.18
N MET A 121 0.00 -22.27 -0.92
CA MET A 121 -0.91 -21.80 -1.97
C MET A 121 -0.38 -20.61 -2.79
N PHE A 122 0.62 -19.88 -2.28
CA PHE A 122 1.28 -18.76 -2.96
C PHE A 122 2.62 -19.13 -3.60
N ALA A 123 3.02 -20.42 -3.61
CA ALA A 123 4.30 -20.85 -4.16
C ALA A 123 4.46 -20.42 -5.63
N THR A 124 3.43 -20.58 -6.45
CA THR A 124 3.46 -20.14 -7.86
C THR A 124 3.63 -18.62 -8.01
N ASP A 125 2.99 -17.82 -7.15
CA ASP A 125 3.15 -16.36 -7.19
C ASP A 125 4.57 -15.93 -6.78
N VAL A 126 5.12 -16.56 -5.74
CA VAL A 126 6.49 -16.31 -5.28
C VAL A 126 7.53 -16.77 -6.30
N GLU A 127 7.32 -17.92 -6.96
CA GLU A 127 8.16 -18.40 -8.06
C GLU A 127 8.15 -17.43 -9.24
N ALA A 128 6.97 -16.92 -9.63
CA ALA A 128 6.84 -15.94 -10.70
C ALA A 128 7.55 -14.63 -10.36
N TYR A 129 7.40 -14.16 -9.12
CA TYR A 129 8.13 -13.01 -8.59
C TYR A 129 9.66 -13.21 -8.66
N ALA A 130 10.16 -14.33 -8.13
CA ALA A 130 11.59 -14.63 -8.14
C ALA A 130 12.16 -14.75 -9.56
N ALA A 131 11.40 -15.35 -10.48
CA ALA A 131 11.77 -15.42 -11.89
C ALA A 131 11.84 -14.02 -12.55
N ALA A 132 10.90 -13.11 -12.20
CA ALA A 132 10.91 -11.74 -12.71
C ALA A 132 12.14 -10.96 -12.22
N LEU A 133 12.50 -11.08 -10.94
CA LEU A 133 13.74 -10.49 -10.41
C LEU A 133 14.98 -11.03 -11.12
N ALA A 134 15.06 -12.35 -11.29
CA ALA A 134 16.20 -12.99 -11.96
C ALA A 134 16.32 -12.52 -13.42
N ALA A 135 15.20 -12.41 -14.14
CA ALA A 135 15.17 -11.91 -15.51
C ALA A 135 15.62 -10.44 -15.62
N ALA A 136 15.29 -9.62 -14.61
CA ALA A 136 15.71 -8.22 -14.53
C ALA A 136 17.15 -8.05 -14.01
N GLY A 137 17.81 -9.11 -13.54
CA GLY A 137 19.10 -9.00 -12.84
C GLY A 137 18.99 -8.19 -11.55
N ALA A 138 17.85 -8.30 -10.87
CA ALA A 138 17.52 -7.56 -9.66
C ALA A 138 17.84 -8.37 -8.41
N GLU A 139 18.43 -7.71 -7.41
CA GLU A 139 18.71 -8.28 -6.10
C GLU A 139 17.92 -7.52 -5.03
N VAL A 140 17.16 -8.23 -4.19
CA VAL A 140 16.46 -7.63 -3.05
C VAL A 140 17.47 -7.27 -1.97
N ASP A 141 17.32 -6.09 -1.38
CA ASP A 141 18.01 -5.74 -0.13
C ASP A 141 17.23 -6.30 1.07
N PRO A 142 17.72 -7.34 1.77
CA PRO A 142 17.00 -7.95 2.89
C PRO A 142 16.84 -6.99 4.08
N GLY A 143 17.61 -5.91 4.14
CA GLY A 143 17.48 -4.87 5.16
C GLY A 143 16.29 -3.94 4.93
N HIS A 144 15.86 -3.77 3.68
CA HIS A 144 14.86 -2.76 3.33
C HIS A 144 13.69 -3.40 2.58
N VAL A 145 13.04 -4.35 3.26
CA VAL A 145 11.76 -4.97 2.89
C VAL A 145 10.69 -4.44 3.83
N GLU A 146 9.56 -3.98 3.31
CA GLU A 146 8.52 -3.21 4.02
C GLU A 146 9.15 -2.06 4.82
N GLN A 147 9.93 -1.22 4.15
CA GLN A 147 10.66 -0.13 4.79
C GLN A 147 9.78 1.10 4.95
N PHE A 148 9.56 1.52 6.20
CA PHE A 148 8.89 2.77 6.49
C PHE A 148 9.85 3.97 6.33
N VAL A 149 9.39 5.00 5.62
CA VAL A 149 10.16 6.23 5.36
C VAL A 149 9.34 7.48 5.61
N VAL A 150 10.04 8.57 5.90
CA VAL A 150 9.47 9.91 6.08
C VAL A 150 10.00 10.84 5.02
N ASN A 151 9.11 11.63 4.42
CA ASN A 151 9.42 12.76 3.55
C ASN A 151 8.89 14.04 4.19
N ASP A 152 9.77 14.72 4.94
CA ASP A 152 9.45 15.95 5.66
C ASP A 152 9.12 17.12 4.73
N THR A 153 9.70 17.14 3.52
CA THR A 153 9.54 18.24 2.56
C THR A 153 8.08 18.42 2.15
N ILE A 154 7.33 17.32 2.00
CA ILE A 154 5.90 17.37 1.64
C ILE A 154 4.96 16.87 2.75
N GLY A 155 5.50 16.51 3.92
CA GLY A 155 4.73 15.98 5.04
C GLY A 155 4.07 14.63 4.73
N ALA A 156 4.81 13.73 4.07
CA ALA A 156 4.34 12.40 3.71
C ALA A 156 5.16 11.30 4.40
N ALA A 157 4.50 10.21 4.79
CA ALA A 157 5.20 9.07 5.39
C ALA A 157 4.43 7.76 5.13
N GLY A 158 5.16 6.70 4.84
CA GLY A 158 4.59 5.42 4.41
C GLY A 158 5.65 4.35 4.25
N THR A 159 5.19 3.16 3.86
CA THR A 159 6.03 1.99 3.64
C THR A 159 6.14 1.70 2.15
N PHE A 160 7.34 1.45 1.65
CA PHE A 160 7.54 0.84 0.34
C PHE A 160 7.86 -0.65 0.49
N ASP A 161 7.51 -1.46 -0.51
CA ASP A 161 7.58 -2.91 -0.40
C ASP A 161 9.02 -3.43 -0.32
N MET A 162 9.91 -2.93 -1.18
CA MET A 162 11.31 -3.34 -1.15
C MET A 162 12.28 -2.37 -1.83
N ARG A 163 13.56 -2.47 -1.47
CA ARG A 163 14.67 -1.86 -2.21
C ARG A 163 15.35 -2.93 -3.08
N LEU A 164 15.56 -2.62 -4.36
CA LEU A 164 16.19 -3.53 -5.33
C LEU A 164 17.51 -2.95 -5.85
N ARG A 165 18.53 -3.80 -6.02
CA ARG A 165 19.74 -3.45 -6.78
C ARG A 165 19.64 -3.97 -8.20
N ILE A 166 19.74 -3.08 -9.17
CA ILE A 166 19.73 -3.43 -10.60
C ILE A 166 20.87 -2.66 -11.27
N GLY A 167 21.79 -3.37 -11.95
CA GLY A 167 22.92 -2.72 -12.64
C GLY A 167 23.81 -1.87 -11.73
N GLY A 168 23.87 -2.18 -10.42
CA GLY A 168 24.66 -1.43 -9.44
C GLY A 168 23.98 -0.18 -8.85
N ARG A 169 22.74 0.13 -9.26
CA ARG A 169 21.92 1.21 -8.70
C ARG A 169 20.84 0.66 -7.78
N TRP A 170 20.48 1.43 -6.75
CA TRP A 170 19.42 1.09 -5.81
C TRP A 170 18.10 1.73 -6.23
N TYR A 171 17.03 0.96 -6.29
CA TYR A 171 15.70 1.42 -6.68
C TYR A 171 14.72 1.16 -5.56
N VAL A 172 13.77 2.07 -5.37
CA VAL A 172 12.53 1.71 -4.66
C VAL A 172 11.67 0.88 -5.59
N ALA A 173 11.06 -0.17 -5.05
CA ALA A 173 10.18 -1.06 -5.79
C ALA A 173 8.87 -1.29 -5.03
N ASP A 174 7.78 -1.35 -5.77
CA ASP A 174 6.43 -1.62 -5.27
C ASP A 174 5.83 -2.73 -6.15
N LEU A 175 5.52 -3.87 -5.53
CA LEU A 175 5.03 -5.06 -6.20
C LEU A 175 3.60 -4.83 -6.71
N LYS A 176 3.31 -5.19 -7.96
CA LYS A 176 1.94 -5.18 -8.48
C LYS A 176 1.52 -6.56 -8.99
N THR A 177 0.37 -7.00 -8.52
CA THR A 177 -0.24 -8.30 -8.84
C THR A 177 -1.43 -8.18 -9.82
N GLY A 178 -1.82 -6.96 -10.18
CA GLY A 178 -2.93 -6.69 -11.09
C GLY A 178 -2.54 -6.77 -12.57
N SER A 179 -3.48 -7.19 -13.41
CA SER A 179 -3.25 -7.42 -14.85
C SER A 179 -3.18 -6.15 -15.71
N SER A 180 -3.38 -4.95 -15.16
CA SER A 180 -3.28 -3.69 -15.91
C SER A 180 -2.67 -2.56 -15.08
N VAL A 181 -1.47 -2.13 -15.48
CA VAL A 181 -0.74 -1.01 -14.86
C VAL A 181 -1.13 0.34 -15.48
N GLU A 182 -1.68 0.34 -16.71
CA GLU A 182 -1.90 1.54 -17.53
C GLU A 182 -2.80 2.59 -16.89
N TRP A 183 -3.85 2.19 -16.17
CA TRP A 183 -4.81 3.11 -15.58
C TRP A 183 -4.27 3.82 -14.33
N SER A 184 -3.32 3.22 -13.62
CA SER A 184 -2.79 3.72 -12.34
C SER A 184 -1.32 4.12 -12.39
N ALA A 185 -0.68 4.05 -13.57
CA ALA A 185 0.74 4.35 -13.74
C ALA A 185 1.16 5.74 -13.20
N LYS A 186 0.29 6.76 -13.36
CA LYS A 186 0.53 8.10 -12.81
C LYS A 186 0.55 8.11 -11.27
N ALA A 187 -0.40 7.41 -10.64
CA ALA A 187 -0.46 7.31 -9.20
C ALA A 187 0.78 6.57 -8.66
N PHE A 188 1.18 5.49 -9.31
CA PHE A 188 2.40 4.75 -8.95
C PHE A 188 3.66 5.61 -9.10
N ALA A 189 3.79 6.36 -10.19
CA ALA A 189 4.93 7.27 -10.39
C ALA A 189 5.02 8.33 -9.28
N ILE A 190 3.89 8.93 -8.89
CA ILE A 190 3.85 9.90 -7.77
C ILE A 190 4.23 9.23 -6.45
N GLN A 191 3.65 8.05 -6.17
CA GLN A 191 3.94 7.29 -4.95
C GLN A 191 5.43 6.97 -4.84
N LEU A 192 6.03 6.44 -5.92
CA LEU A 192 7.46 6.12 -5.97
C LEU A 192 8.33 7.38 -5.83
N ALA A 193 7.99 8.49 -6.50
CA ALA A 193 8.72 9.75 -6.36
C ALA A 193 8.75 10.28 -4.91
N ILE A 194 7.65 10.09 -4.18
CA ILE A 194 7.59 10.45 -2.75
C ILE A 194 8.57 9.61 -1.92
N TYR A 195 8.67 8.31 -2.22
CA TYR A 195 9.61 7.41 -1.56
C TYR A 195 11.07 7.66 -1.96
N GLN A 196 11.35 7.89 -3.25
CA GLN A 196 12.69 8.21 -3.74
C GLN A 196 13.25 9.46 -3.05
N SER A 197 12.41 10.48 -2.86
CA SER A 197 12.78 11.75 -2.23
C SER A 197 12.62 11.76 -0.69
N HIS A 198 12.51 10.60 -0.04
CA HIS A 198 12.39 10.54 1.42
C HIS A 198 13.58 11.24 2.11
N THR A 199 13.29 11.89 3.23
CA THR A 199 14.27 12.67 4.00
C THR A 199 14.92 11.85 5.11
N SER A 200 14.31 10.74 5.51
CA SER A 200 14.81 9.87 6.58
C SER A 200 14.10 8.52 6.65
N LEU A 201 14.80 7.53 7.20
CA LEU A 201 14.16 6.37 7.81
C LEU A 201 13.55 6.77 9.16
N TYR A 202 12.52 6.04 9.61
CA TYR A 202 11.90 6.27 10.91
C TYR A 202 11.73 4.96 11.68
N ASP A 203 12.23 4.93 12.92
CA ASP A 203 12.12 3.80 13.82
C ASP A 203 10.96 4.02 14.79
N TRP A 204 9.97 3.13 14.72
CA TRP A 204 8.78 3.18 15.56
C TRP A 204 9.03 2.83 17.02
N ALA A 205 10.05 2.01 17.31
CA ALA A 205 10.35 1.60 18.67
C ALA A 205 10.98 2.75 19.47
N THR A 206 11.83 3.55 18.82
CA THR A 206 12.53 4.68 19.45
C THR A 206 11.90 6.04 19.12
N GLU A 207 10.98 6.10 18.17
CA GLU A 207 10.39 7.33 17.62
C GLU A 207 11.45 8.29 17.05
N THR A 208 12.55 7.74 16.51
CA THR A 208 13.70 8.51 16.01
C THR A 208 13.86 8.43 14.50
N HIS A 209 14.52 9.45 13.94
CA HIS A 209 14.88 9.51 12.52
C HIS A 209 16.29 8.94 12.31
N GLY A 210 16.42 8.05 11.34
CA GLY A 210 17.70 7.64 10.75
C GLY A 210 18.06 8.49 9.53
N ASP A 211 19.22 8.20 8.94
CA ASP A 211 19.62 8.81 7.67
C ASP A 211 18.77 8.25 6.51
N ALA A 212 18.56 9.07 5.47
CA ALA A 212 17.96 8.59 4.24
C ALA A 212 18.87 7.56 3.56
N ILE A 213 18.25 6.58 2.91
CA ILE A 213 18.98 5.56 2.16
C ILE A 213 19.12 5.96 0.70
N GLU A 214 20.21 5.52 0.07
CA GLU A 214 20.42 5.73 -1.36
C GLU A 214 19.34 5.01 -2.17
N LEU A 215 18.70 5.76 -3.07
CA LEU A 215 17.74 5.34 -4.08
C LEU A 215 17.98 6.19 -5.34
N ASP A 216 17.74 5.59 -6.51
CA ASP A 216 17.75 6.27 -7.81
C ASP A 216 16.66 7.34 -7.81
N ASP A 217 17.03 8.56 -8.23
CA ASP A 217 16.20 9.76 -8.19
C ASP A 217 15.40 9.97 -9.49
N GLU A 218 15.68 9.19 -10.53
CA GLU A 218 15.03 9.29 -11.84
C GLU A 218 13.98 8.20 -12.07
N ALA A 219 14.14 7.02 -11.47
CA ALA A 219 13.27 5.88 -11.71
C ALA A 219 13.03 5.01 -10.47
N GLY A 220 11.83 4.45 -10.39
CA GLY A 220 11.47 3.37 -9.47
C GLY A 220 10.90 2.18 -10.24
N VAL A 221 10.74 1.05 -9.55
CA VAL A 221 10.36 -0.23 -10.15
C VAL A 221 8.94 -0.61 -9.72
N ILE A 222 8.17 -1.14 -10.67
CA ILE A 222 6.82 -1.69 -10.50
C ILE A 222 6.79 -3.10 -11.08
#